data_AF-A0A822B416-F1
#
_entry.id   AF-A0A822B416-F1
#
_cell.length_a   1.000
_cell.length_b   1.000
_cell.length_c   1.000
_cell.angle_alpha   90.00
_cell.angle_beta   90.00
_cell.angle_gamma   90.00
#
_symmetry.space_group_name_H-M   'P 1'
#
loop_
_entity.id
_entity.type
_entity.pdbx_description
1 polymer ?
#
loop_
_entity_poly.entity_id
_entity_poly.type
_entity_poly.pdbx_seq_one_letter_code
_entity_poly.pdbx_strand_id
1 'polypeptide(L)'
;PNDKLCHCNRTKDEHLTMNEQWQSNEKCCEDIHTMKDSTKEQGLSLINRAPYVRCDIETDPSIVETILLDIWRIPRPSLIMQVTGGHKYFKLRGKMEVNFLDDFVKFVNTWLLTNGANAGTVQLIGQAILIANLKGRMEALENKQIKNIQKNSHI
;
A
#
# COMPACT_ATOMS: atom_id res chain seq x y z
N PRO A 1 -36.36 -4.21 -8.57
CA PRO A 1 -34.91 -4.49 -8.47
C PRO A 1 -34.18 -3.73 -9.59
N ASN A 2 -33.14 -2.96 -9.26
CA ASN A 2 -32.49 -2.06 -10.22
C ASN A 2 -31.78 -2.87 -11.33
N ASP A 3 -32.43 -3.00 -12.48
CA ASP A 3 -32.03 -3.86 -13.61
C ASP A 3 -30.76 -3.40 -14.36
N LYS A 4 -30.09 -2.36 -13.84
CA LYS A 4 -28.87 -1.76 -14.40
C LYS A 4 -27.58 -2.31 -13.78
N LEU A 5 -27.66 -2.96 -12.63
CA LEU A 5 -26.50 -3.49 -11.91
C LEU A 5 -26.37 -5.00 -12.14
N CYS A 6 -25.14 -5.43 -12.37
CA CYS A 6 -24.76 -6.83 -12.43
C CYS A 6 -24.56 -7.38 -11.00
N HIS A 7 -24.52 -8.71 -10.85
CA HIS A 7 -24.27 -9.39 -9.58
C HIS A 7 -22.90 -9.08 -8.96
N CYS A 8 -21.95 -8.57 -9.74
CA CYS A 8 -20.66 -8.06 -9.26
C CYS A 8 -20.70 -6.59 -8.78
N ASN A 9 -21.91 -6.01 -8.65
CA ASN A 9 -22.17 -4.61 -8.28
C ASN A 9 -21.61 -3.55 -9.25
N ARG A 10 -21.12 -3.95 -10.43
CA ARG A 10 -20.80 -3.04 -11.54
C ARG A 10 -22.03 -2.81 -12.42
N THR A 11 -22.03 -1.72 -13.18
CA THR A 11 -23.10 -1.47 -14.15
C THR A 11 -22.99 -2.45 -15.31
N LYS A 12 -24.12 -2.85 -15.91
CA LYS A 12 -24.10 -3.74 -17.10
C LYS A 12 -23.29 -3.14 -18.25
N ASP A 13 -23.26 -1.81 -18.36
CA ASP A 13 -22.52 -1.06 -19.38
C ASP A 13 -20.98 -1.11 -19.20
N GLU A 14 -20.49 -1.40 -18.00
CA GLU A 14 -19.04 -1.55 -17.71
C GLU A 14 -18.46 -2.89 -18.17
N HIS A 15 -19.31 -3.83 -18.61
CA HIS A 15 -18.87 -5.12 -19.13
C HIS A 15 -18.58 -5.00 -20.64
N LEU A 16 -17.31 -4.80 -21.00
CA LEU A 16 -16.84 -4.63 -22.38
C LEU A 16 -17.13 -5.85 -23.29
N THR A 17 -17.36 -7.01 -22.70
CA THR A 17 -17.64 -8.28 -23.39
C THR A 17 -18.63 -9.09 -22.54
N MET A 18 -19.91 -8.72 -22.54
CA MET A 18 -20.93 -9.69 -22.15
C MET A 18 -20.95 -10.77 -23.23
N ASN A 19 -20.47 -11.97 -22.88
CA ASN A 19 -20.63 -13.13 -23.74
C ASN A 19 -22.14 -13.41 -23.88
N GLU A 20 -22.65 -13.82 -25.03
CA GLU A 20 -24.09 -14.09 -25.22
C GLU A 20 -24.60 -15.29 -24.37
N GLN A 21 -23.71 -15.96 -23.64
CA GLN A 21 -24.00 -17.11 -22.78
C GLN A 21 -24.46 -16.77 -21.36
N TRP A 22 -24.58 -15.49 -21.00
CA TRP A 22 -25.00 -15.07 -19.66
C TRP A 22 -26.49 -15.41 -19.43
N GLN A 23 -26.78 -16.51 -18.75
CA GLN A 23 -28.13 -16.83 -18.31
C GLN A 23 -28.45 -16.05 -17.03
N SER A 24 -29.51 -15.24 -17.05
CA SER A 24 -29.89 -14.31 -15.97
C SER A 24 -30.26 -14.98 -14.63
N ASN A 25 -30.28 -16.31 -14.58
CA ASN A 25 -30.64 -17.14 -13.43
C ASN A 25 -29.44 -17.84 -12.78
N GLU A 26 -28.21 -17.68 -13.32
CA GLU A 26 -27.01 -18.29 -12.75
C GLU A 26 -26.44 -17.47 -11.58
N LYS A 27 -25.94 -18.17 -10.56
CA LYS A 27 -25.26 -17.53 -9.43
C LYS A 27 -23.87 -17.07 -9.88
N CYS A 28 -23.61 -15.76 -9.76
CA CYS A 28 -22.30 -15.18 -10.05
C CYS A 28 -21.19 -15.94 -9.31
N CYS A 29 -20.23 -16.46 -10.09
CA CYS A 29 -19.04 -17.17 -9.64
C CYS A 29 -17.82 -16.69 -10.46
N GLU A 30 -16.67 -16.57 -9.79
CA GLU A 30 -15.46 -15.98 -10.38
C GLU A 30 -15.00 -16.73 -11.64
N ASP A 31 -15.09 -18.06 -11.62
CA ASP A 31 -14.63 -18.96 -12.68
C ASP A 31 -15.39 -18.83 -14.02
N ILE A 32 -16.65 -18.38 -13.97
CA ILE A 32 -17.52 -18.27 -15.15
C ILE A 32 -17.73 -16.80 -15.56
N HIS A 33 -17.60 -15.87 -14.62
CA HIS A 33 -18.03 -14.48 -14.80
C HIS A 33 -16.89 -13.45 -14.75
N THR A 34 -15.64 -13.89 -14.59
CA THR A 34 -14.46 -13.02 -14.65
C THR A 34 -13.62 -13.40 -15.87
N MET A 35 -13.11 -12.41 -16.60
CA MET A 35 -12.14 -12.63 -17.67
C MET A 35 -10.83 -11.92 -17.35
N LYS A 36 -9.72 -12.56 -17.71
CA LYS A 36 -8.41 -11.93 -17.71
C LYS A 36 -8.34 -10.95 -18.88
N ASP A 37 -8.06 -9.70 -18.59
CA ASP A 37 -7.69 -8.69 -19.58
C ASP A 37 -6.29 -8.15 -19.24
N SER A 38 -5.62 -7.62 -20.25
CA SER A 38 -4.41 -6.83 -20.11
C SER A 38 -4.57 -5.74 -19.03
N THR A 39 -3.61 -5.63 -18.11
CA THR A 39 -3.65 -4.62 -17.05
C THR A 39 -3.55 -3.22 -17.66
N LYS A 40 -4.69 -2.51 -17.74
CA LYS A 40 -4.74 -1.11 -18.22
C LYS A 40 -4.48 -0.08 -17.10
N GLU A 41 -4.52 -0.51 -15.84
CA GLU A 41 -4.39 0.36 -14.66
C GLU A 41 -3.05 0.14 -13.96
N GLN A 42 -2.04 0.86 -14.45
CA GLN A 42 -0.74 1.02 -13.81
C GLN A 42 -0.45 2.51 -13.69
N GLY A 43 0.17 2.95 -12.60
CA GLY A 43 0.45 4.36 -12.44
C GLY A 43 1.18 4.73 -11.16
N LEU A 44 1.37 6.04 -10.98
CA LEU A 44 1.81 6.65 -9.72
C LEU A 44 0.60 7.34 -9.08
N SER A 45 0.50 7.26 -7.75
CA SER A 45 -0.42 8.14 -7.04
C SER A 45 -0.03 9.62 -7.25
N LEU A 46 -1.04 10.47 -7.47
CA LEU A 46 -0.86 11.90 -7.76
C LEU A 46 -0.26 12.68 -6.58
N ILE A 47 -0.44 12.18 -5.37
CA ILE A 47 -0.11 12.88 -4.11
C ILE A 47 1.22 12.38 -3.54
N ASN A 48 1.49 11.07 -3.69
CA ASN A 48 2.75 10.44 -3.34
C ASN A 48 3.16 9.58 -4.54
N ARG A 49 4.42 9.66 -4.97
CA ARG A 49 4.99 8.85 -6.06
C ARG A 49 5.08 7.34 -5.72
N ALA A 50 4.07 6.78 -5.06
CA ALA A 50 3.92 5.37 -4.78
C ALA A 50 3.44 4.68 -6.07
N PRO A 51 4.28 3.85 -6.70
CA PRO A 51 3.86 3.08 -7.87
C PRO A 51 2.87 1.98 -7.44
N TYR A 52 1.94 1.64 -8.33
CA TYR A 52 1.01 0.54 -8.13
C TYR A 52 0.77 -0.24 -9.42
N VAL A 53 0.40 -1.50 -9.26
CA VAL A 53 0.01 -2.41 -10.34
C VAL A 53 -1.18 -3.26 -9.85
N ARG A 54 -2.17 -3.48 -10.71
CA ARG A 54 -3.21 -4.48 -10.47
C ARG A 54 -2.78 -5.82 -11.05
N CYS A 55 -2.90 -6.87 -10.24
CA CYS A 55 -2.59 -8.24 -10.62
C CYS A 55 -3.86 -9.09 -10.56
N ASP A 56 -3.94 -10.07 -11.45
CA ASP A 56 -4.95 -11.12 -11.40
C ASP A 56 -4.63 -12.09 -10.24
N ILE A 57 -5.65 -12.75 -9.69
CA ILE A 57 -5.51 -13.70 -8.56
C ILE A 57 -4.58 -14.88 -8.91
N GLU A 58 -4.53 -15.28 -10.18
CA GLU A 58 -3.69 -16.38 -10.67
C GLU A 58 -2.31 -15.92 -11.17
N THR A 59 -1.96 -14.63 -10.99
CA THR A 59 -0.65 -14.11 -11.39
C THR A 59 0.45 -14.84 -10.61
N ASP A 60 1.43 -15.39 -11.32
CA ASP A 60 2.58 -16.03 -10.69
C ASP A 60 3.33 -15.01 -9.79
N PRO A 61 3.57 -15.33 -8.50
CA PRO A 61 4.28 -14.43 -7.59
C PRO A 61 5.68 -14.00 -8.06
N SER A 62 6.36 -14.79 -8.89
CA SER A 62 7.66 -14.42 -9.49
C SER A 62 7.58 -13.17 -10.37
N ILE A 63 6.43 -12.93 -10.99
CA ILE A 63 6.18 -11.70 -11.75
C ILE A 63 6.13 -10.51 -10.79
N VAL A 64 5.49 -10.66 -9.63
CA VAL A 64 5.45 -9.62 -8.60
C VAL A 64 6.86 -9.33 -8.06
N GLU A 65 7.67 -10.37 -7.82
CA GLU A 65 9.08 -10.19 -7.42
C GLU A 65 9.85 -9.38 -8.47
N THR A 66 9.73 -9.73 -9.75
CA THR A 66 10.37 -9.01 -10.88
C THR A 66 9.95 -7.54 -10.90
N ILE A 67 8.65 -7.25 -10.70
CA ILE A 67 8.14 -5.88 -10.64
C ILE A 67 8.79 -5.12 -9.48
N LEU A 68 8.84 -5.71 -8.28
CA LEU A 68 9.39 -5.04 -7.09
C LEU A 68 10.90 -4.79 -7.23
N LEU A 69 11.67 -5.82 -7.62
CA LEU A 69 13.12 -5.79 -7.60
C LEU A 69 13.74 -5.18 -8.86
N ASP A 70 13.24 -5.50 -10.04
CA ASP A 70 13.89 -5.13 -11.30
C ASP A 70 13.28 -3.86 -11.91
N ILE A 71 11.93 -3.78 -11.92
CA ILE A 71 11.21 -2.65 -12.54
C ILE A 71 11.17 -1.45 -11.60
N TRP A 72 10.66 -1.64 -10.38
CA TRP A 72 10.57 -0.57 -9.38
C TRP A 72 11.88 -0.34 -8.63
N ARG A 73 12.85 -1.25 -8.79
CA ARG A 73 14.20 -1.15 -8.20
C ARG A 73 14.17 -0.98 -6.69
N ILE A 74 13.23 -1.64 -6.02
CA ILE A 74 13.14 -1.67 -4.57
C ILE A 74 14.25 -2.59 -4.07
N PRO A 75 15.13 -2.15 -3.15
CA PRO A 75 16.17 -3.00 -2.58
C PRO A 75 15.57 -4.25 -1.93
N ARG A 76 16.21 -5.40 -2.17
CA ARG A 76 15.83 -6.66 -1.52
C ARG A 76 16.00 -6.52 0.00
N PRO A 77 14.97 -6.84 0.79
CA PRO A 77 15.01 -6.65 2.22
C PRO A 77 15.80 -7.77 2.89
N SER A 78 16.33 -7.51 4.08
CA SER A 78 16.86 -8.54 4.96
C SER A 78 15.77 -9.20 5.82
N LEU A 79 14.58 -8.58 5.89
CA LEU A 79 13.43 -9.06 6.64
C LEU A 79 12.13 -8.64 5.95
N ILE A 80 11.15 -9.54 5.90
CA ILE A 80 9.78 -9.21 5.50
C ILE A 80 8.88 -9.32 6.73
N MET A 81 8.19 -8.23 7.06
CA MET A 81 7.22 -8.18 8.13
C MET A 81 5.82 -8.04 7.53
N GLN A 82 4.96 -9.02 7.75
CA GLN A 82 3.54 -8.91 7.42
C GLN A 82 2.78 -8.44 8.65
N VAL A 83 2.03 -7.36 8.50
CA VAL A 83 1.14 -6.85 9.54
C VAL A 83 -0.31 -6.99 9.11
N THR A 84 -1.03 -7.77 9.89
CA THR A 84 -2.49 -7.91 9.81
C THR A 84 -3.12 -7.27 11.04
N GLY A 85 -4.40 -6.91 10.95
CA GLY A 85 -5.08 -6.26 12.06
C GLY A 85 -6.53 -5.93 11.78
N GLY A 86 -7.20 -5.40 12.78
CA GLY A 86 -8.60 -5.01 12.67
C GLY A 86 -8.79 -3.84 11.73
N HIS A 87 -9.88 -3.85 10.97
CA HIS A 87 -10.30 -2.72 10.14
C HIS A 87 -10.97 -1.60 10.96
N LYS A 88 -11.43 -1.92 12.18
CA LYS A 88 -12.03 -0.94 13.08
C LYS A 88 -10.95 -0.03 13.66
N TYR A 89 -11.21 1.27 13.68
CA TYR A 89 -10.36 2.24 14.36
C TYR A 89 -10.27 1.93 15.85
N PHE A 90 -9.05 1.96 16.39
CA PHE A 90 -8.78 1.91 17.81
C PHE A 90 -7.65 2.89 18.14
N LYS A 91 -7.68 3.44 19.36
CA LYS A 91 -6.66 4.36 19.84
C LYS A 91 -5.77 3.65 20.85
N LEU A 92 -4.46 3.62 20.56
CA LEU A 92 -3.46 3.21 21.54
C LEU A 92 -3.39 4.27 22.65
N ARG A 93 -3.18 3.86 23.90
CA ARG A 93 -3.19 4.79 25.05
C ARG A 93 -1.78 5.00 25.61
N GLY A 94 -1.41 6.25 25.83
CA GLY A 94 -0.26 6.67 26.63
C GLY A 94 1.06 6.10 26.11
N LYS A 95 1.83 5.45 27.00
CA LYS A 95 3.17 4.92 26.68
C LYS A 95 3.16 3.83 25.60
N MET A 96 2.06 3.09 25.46
CA MET A 96 1.95 2.02 24.46
C MET A 96 1.95 2.58 23.04
N GLU A 97 1.31 3.74 22.84
CA GLU A 97 1.33 4.44 21.55
C GLU A 97 2.76 4.88 21.22
N VAL A 98 3.40 5.64 22.10
CA VAL A 98 4.76 6.16 21.89
C VAL A 98 5.78 5.04 21.64
N ASN A 99 5.79 4.01 22.49
CA ASN A 99 6.73 2.89 22.36
C ASN A 99 6.48 2.11 21.07
N PHE A 100 5.21 1.88 20.70
CA PHE A 100 4.87 1.19 19.46
C PHE A 100 5.41 1.94 18.24
N LEU A 101 5.23 3.26 18.17
CA LEU A 101 5.71 4.05 17.03
C LEU A 101 7.25 4.05 16.95
N ASP A 102 7.93 4.20 18.09
CA ASP A 102 9.40 4.27 18.12
C ASP A 102 10.05 2.89 17.88
N ASP A 103 9.46 1.79 18.36
CA ASP A 103 9.99 0.44 18.14
C ASP A 103 9.79 -0.02 16.68
N PHE A 104 8.71 0.40 16.05
CA PHE A 104 8.37 -0.02 14.68
C PHE A 104 9.33 0.56 13.62
N VAL A 105 10.02 1.65 13.92
CA VAL A 105 10.87 2.38 12.97
C VAL A 105 12.31 1.86 12.98
N LYS A 106 12.68 1.05 13.97
CA LYS A 106 14.05 0.54 14.15
C LYS A 106 14.48 -0.51 13.12
N PHE A 107 13.56 -1.00 12.30
CA PHE A 107 13.81 -2.07 11.34
C PHE A 107 14.39 -1.53 10.04
N VAL A 108 15.72 -1.43 9.98
CA VAL A 108 16.46 -1.09 8.76
C VAL A 108 16.28 -2.22 7.73
N ASN A 109 16.18 -1.85 6.44
CA ASN A 109 16.11 -2.78 5.31
C ASN A 109 15.03 -3.87 5.43
N THR A 110 13.88 -3.50 5.98
CA THR A 110 12.74 -4.40 6.18
C THR A 110 11.59 -4.00 5.26
N TRP A 111 11.01 -4.96 4.54
CA TRP A 111 9.77 -4.73 3.81
C TRP A 111 8.59 -4.94 4.75
N LEU A 112 7.65 -4.00 4.70
CA LEU A 112 6.43 -4.04 5.48
C LEU A 112 5.24 -4.31 4.55
N LEU A 113 4.60 -5.47 4.73
CA LEU A 113 3.42 -5.87 3.97
C LEU A 113 2.16 -5.64 4.82
N THR A 114 1.22 -4.88 4.28
CA THR A 114 -0.09 -4.60 4.89
C THR A 114 -1.19 -4.82 3.85
N ASN A 115 -2.45 -4.79 4.27
CA ASN A 115 -3.58 -4.83 3.33
C ASN A 115 -3.81 -3.51 2.57
N GLY A 116 -3.02 -2.46 2.84
CA GLY A 116 -3.11 -1.16 2.17
C GLY A 116 -4.34 -0.30 2.54
N ALA A 117 -5.23 -0.77 3.41
CA ALA A 117 -6.41 -0.02 3.83
C ALA A 117 -6.04 1.05 4.86
N ASN A 118 -6.43 2.31 4.62
CA ASN A 118 -6.23 3.39 5.58
C ASN A 118 -7.25 3.34 6.74
N ALA A 119 -7.25 2.23 7.49
CA ALA A 119 -8.17 1.99 8.59
C ALA A 119 -7.53 1.11 9.67
N GLY A 120 -8.00 1.27 10.91
CA GLY A 120 -7.61 0.43 12.05
C GLY A 120 -6.09 0.35 12.25
N THR A 121 -5.55 -0.86 12.31
CA THR A 121 -4.12 -1.09 12.59
C THR A 121 -3.20 -0.43 11.56
N VAL A 122 -3.55 -0.47 10.28
CA VAL A 122 -2.69 0.05 9.20
C VAL A 122 -2.63 1.58 9.23
N GLN A 123 -3.70 2.25 9.66
CA GLN A 123 -3.70 3.69 9.88
C GLN A 123 -2.69 4.11 10.96
N LEU A 124 -2.63 3.39 12.09
CA LEU A 124 -1.68 3.68 13.17
C LEU A 124 -0.23 3.50 12.72
N ILE A 125 0.03 2.45 11.95
CA ILE A 125 1.35 2.18 11.36
C ILE A 125 1.77 3.28 10.40
N GLY A 126 0.86 3.72 9.53
CA GLY A 126 1.12 4.83 8.62
C GLY A 126 1.47 6.13 9.36
N GLN A 127 0.80 6.41 10.48
CA GLN A 127 1.12 7.54 11.35
C GLN A 127 2.51 7.39 12.00
N ALA A 128 2.88 6.18 12.45
CA ALA A 128 4.20 5.89 13.01
C ALA A 128 5.32 6.27 12.04
N ILE A 129 5.22 5.77 10.81
CA ILE A 129 6.20 5.98 9.76
C ILE A 129 6.27 7.47 9.39
N LEU A 130 5.12 8.15 9.30
CA LEU A 130 5.08 9.58 9.01
C LEU A 130 5.79 10.40 10.11
N ILE A 131 5.47 10.15 11.38
CA ILE A 131 6.08 10.84 12.51
C ILE A 131 7.59 10.61 12.54
N ALA A 132 8.04 9.38 12.34
CA ALA A 132 9.46 9.06 12.27
C ALA A 132 10.19 9.78 11.15
N ASN A 133 9.61 9.81 9.95
CA ASN A 133 10.18 10.52 8.81
C ASN A 133 10.26 12.04 9.08
N LEU A 134 9.26 12.62 9.74
CA LEU A 134 9.29 14.03 10.14
C LEU A 134 10.37 14.31 11.19
N LYS A 135 10.46 13.48 12.24
CA LYS A 135 11.52 13.57 13.28
C LYS A 135 12.91 13.54 12.63
N GLY A 136 13.18 12.53 11.79
CA GLY A 136 14.49 12.40 11.12
C GLY A 136 14.83 13.59 10.21
N ARG A 137 13.83 14.21 9.53
CA ARG A 137 14.05 15.42 8.74
C ARG A 137 14.37 16.64 9.60
N MET A 138 13.71 16.80 10.74
CA MET A 138 13.99 17.90 11.67
C MET A 138 15.39 17.78 12.26
N GLU A 139 15.77 16.60 12.73
CA GLU A 139 17.12 16.34 13.26
C GLU A 139 18.21 16.61 12.20
N ALA A 140 17.97 16.25 10.93
CA ALA A 140 18.90 16.55 9.85
C ALA A 140 19.06 18.07 9.60
N LEU A 141 17.99 18.84 9.74
CA LEU A 141 18.02 20.30 9.61
C LEU A 141 18.77 20.96 10.76
N GLU A 142 18.51 20.54 12.00
CA GLU A 142 19.22 21.02 13.19
C GLU A 142 20.71 20.73 13.09
N ASN A 143 21.08 19.50 12.72
CA ASN A 143 22.49 19.11 12.53
C ASN A 143 23.18 19.91 11.42
N LYS A 144 22.46 20.24 10.34
CA LYS A 144 22.99 21.10 9.28
C LYS A 144 23.22 22.53 9.76
N GLN A 145 22.31 23.06 10.58
CA GLN A 145 22.43 24.39 11.16
C GLN A 145 23.60 24.48 12.14
N ILE A 146 23.77 23.48 13.01
CA ILE A 146 24.91 23.39 13.95
C ILE A 146 26.23 23.36 13.18
N LYS A 147 26.35 22.53 12.13
CA LYS A 147 27.55 22.48 11.29
C LYS A 147 27.86 23.81 10.61
N ASN A 148 26.85 24.54 10.17
CA ASN A 148 27.04 25.86 9.56
C ASN A 148 27.53 26.90 10.58
N ILE A 149 27.00 26.88 11.80
CA ILE A 149 27.44 27.75 12.90
C ILE A 149 28.91 27.46 13.25
N GLN A 150 29.27 26.18 13.41
CA GLN A 150 30.64 25.76 13.71
C GLN A 150 31.63 26.13 12.60
N LYS A 151 31.21 26.03 11.33
CA LYS A 151 32.04 26.41 10.18
C LYS A 151 32.29 27.92 10.13
N ASN A 152 31.31 28.72 10.53
CA ASN A 152 31.40 30.18 10.53
C ASN A 152 32.05 30.76 11.80
N SER A 153 32.21 29.98 12.87
CA SER A 153 32.91 30.39 14.09
C SER A 153 34.44 30.16 14.05
N HIS A 154 34.94 29.53 12.99
CA HIS A 154 36.39 29.31 12.76
C HIS A 154 36.95 30.25 11.67
N ILE A 155 36.25 31.33 11.37
CA ILE A 155 36.71 32.49 10.58
C ILE A 155 36.67 33.69 11.53
#